data_AF-A0AAD6L2Q7-F1
#
_entry.id   AF-A0AAD6L2Q7-F1
#
_cell.length_a   1.000
_cell.length_b   1.000
_cell.length_c   1.000
_cell.angle_alpha   90.00
_cell.angle_beta   90.00
_cell.angle_gamma   90.00
#
_symmetry.space_group_name_H-M   'P 1'
#
loop_
_entity.id
_entity.type
_entity.pdbx_description
1 polymer ?
#
loop_
_entity_poly.entity_id
_entity_poly.type
_entity_poly.pdbx_seq_one_letter_code
_entity_poly.pdbx_strand_id
1 'polypeptide(L)'
;MKVVALVSGGKDSCYAMMKSIQYGHEIVALANLMPADDSVDELDSFMYQTVGHQIIVSYAECMGLPLFRRRIQGSTRHQTLNYKTTPGDEVEDMFILLNEVKKQIPSITAVSSGAIASDYQRLRVESVCSRLGLVSLAYLWKQDQSLLLQEMITNGILAITVKVAAIGLDPAKHLGKEIAFLTAHLHKLKELYGINVCGEGGEYETLTLDCPLFINARIVLDEFQTVLHSPGSIASVGVIHPLAFHLENKDTAISLSENDKTSDSSQEKKGSVFVVQGDFPQRSEATCQSNSETTNLVEVRDDRICISKTKKDNIFSICCWLQDSCKTSAGSHEDLAVVLKHIESQLAGYGFGWEHVLYIHLYIADMNEFAAVNETYVRFITQEKCPFGVPSRSTIELPLLQVSLGRAYIEVLVANDNSKKVLHVQSISSWAPSCIGPYSQATLHKEILHMAGQLGLDPPTMRLCHGGPSAELEQALVNSEAVANVFNCSISTSAIVFTIYCSAHTPLPERFKIQEKQDSFLKQARLLHLDKGGKCNILDPIFLYLLAPDLPKR
;
A
#
# COMPACT_ATOMS: atom_id res chain seq x y z
N MET A 1 -5.48 -0.46 -15.14
CA MET A 1 -6.64 0.12 -14.44
C MET A 1 -6.84 1.56 -14.89
N LYS A 2 -8.04 2.12 -14.76
CA LYS A 2 -8.28 3.56 -14.91
C LYS A 2 -8.09 4.23 -13.56
N VAL A 3 -7.25 5.26 -13.53
CA VAL A 3 -6.68 5.80 -12.31
C VAL A 3 -6.96 7.30 -12.19
N VAL A 4 -7.38 7.73 -11.00
CA VAL A 4 -7.27 9.15 -10.60
C VAL A 4 -5.96 9.36 -9.87
N ALA A 5 -5.20 10.38 -10.25
CA ALA A 5 -3.97 10.73 -9.57
C ALA A 5 -4.20 11.84 -8.54
N LEU A 6 -3.78 11.61 -7.30
CA LEU A 6 -3.67 12.68 -6.31
C LEU A 6 -2.44 13.53 -6.64
N VAL A 7 -2.66 14.80 -6.97
CA VAL A 7 -1.60 15.74 -7.35
C VAL A 7 -1.44 16.85 -6.33
N SER A 8 -0.20 17.08 -5.90
CA SER A 8 0.19 18.19 -5.02
C SER A 8 0.93 19.31 -5.76
N GLY A 9 1.24 19.10 -7.04
CA GLY A 9 2.17 19.94 -7.79
C GLY A 9 3.63 19.52 -7.65
N GLY A 10 3.96 18.65 -6.69
CA GLY A 10 5.34 18.19 -6.48
C GLY A 10 5.80 17.12 -7.45
N LYS A 11 7.13 16.96 -7.52
CA LYS A 11 7.84 15.94 -8.32
C LYS A 11 7.32 14.52 -8.06
N ASP A 12 6.97 14.22 -6.81
CA ASP A 12 6.62 12.87 -6.38
C ASP A 12 5.25 12.46 -6.96
N SER A 13 4.29 13.38 -6.98
CA SER A 13 2.98 13.13 -7.58
C SER A 13 3.06 12.91 -9.09
N CYS A 14 3.91 13.67 -9.78
CA CYS A 14 4.16 13.48 -11.21
C CYS A 14 4.85 12.14 -11.49
N TYR A 15 5.86 11.78 -10.70
CA TYR A 15 6.57 10.52 -10.88
C TYR A 15 5.72 9.30 -10.57
N ALA A 16 4.85 9.37 -9.56
CA ALA A 16 3.89 8.31 -9.25
C ALA A 16 2.93 8.03 -10.41
N MET A 17 2.48 9.08 -11.13
CA MET A 17 1.71 8.94 -12.36
C MET A 17 2.52 8.26 -13.46
N MET A 18 3.78 8.66 -13.65
CA MET A 18 4.66 8.05 -14.65
C MET A 18 4.89 6.56 -14.38
N LYS A 19 5.14 6.17 -13.12
CA LYS A 19 5.23 4.75 -12.72
C LYS A 19 3.90 4.02 -12.96
N SER A 20 2.76 4.65 -12.64
CA SER A 20 1.44 4.04 -12.89
C SER A 20 1.25 3.72 -14.39
N ILE A 21 1.64 4.63 -15.28
CA ILE A 21 1.60 4.42 -16.73
C ILE A 21 2.59 3.34 -17.17
N GLN A 22 3.80 3.34 -16.61
CA GLN A 22 4.82 2.31 -16.87
C GLN A 22 4.30 0.90 -16.56
N TYR A 23 3.51 0.73 -15.50
CA TYR A 23 2.87 -0.54 -15.14
C TYR A 23 1.53 -0.80 -15.85
N GLY A 24 1.26 -0.09 -16.95
CA GLY A 24 0.12 -0.33 -17.83
C GLY A 24 -1.21 0.20 -17.29
N HIS A 25 -1.18 1.24 -16.45
CA HIS A 25 -2.39 1.94 -16.02
C HIS A 25 -2.64 3.19 -16.87
N GLU A 26 -3.90 3.61 -16.91
CA GLU A 26 -4.34 4.80 -17.62
C GLU A 26 -4.73 5.88 -16.60
N ILE A 27 -4.04 7.02 -16.60
CA ILE A 27 -4.45 8.18 -15.81
C ILE A 27 -5.59 8.87 -16.56
N VAL A 28 -6.76 8.93 -15.93
CA VAL A 28 -7.98 9.48 -16.55
C VAL A 28 -8.46 10.78 -15.90
N ALA A 29 -7.97 11.09 -14.70
CA ALA A 29 -8.30 12.31 -13.97
C ALA A 29 -7.21 12.68 -12.96
N LEU A 30 -7.17 13.96 -12.60
CA LEU A 30 -6.35 14.51 -11.53
C LEU A 30 -7.27 14.95 -10.38
N ALA A 31 -6.80 14.79 -9.15
CA ALA A 31 -7.49 15.23 -7.94
C ALA A 31 -6.52 16.01 -7.04
N ASN A 32 -6.92 17.21 -6.63
CA ASN A 32 -6.11 18.09 -5.80
C ASN A 32 -6.92 18.67 -4.63
N LEU A 33 -6.30 18.68 -3.46
CA LEU A 33 -6.76 19.42 -2.29
C LEU A 33 -5.97 20.72 -2.18
N MET A 34 -6.66 21.81 -1.87
CA MET A 34 -6.06 23.15 -1.77
C MET A 34 -6.56 23.88 -0.52
N PRO A 35 -5.84 24.92 -0.05
CA PRO A 35 -6.27 25.75 1.05
C PRO A 35 -7.67 26.35 0.87
N ALA A 36 -8.31 26.70 1.98
CA ALA A 36 -9.61 27.37 1.97
C ALA A 36 -9.51 28.81 1.40
N ASP A 37 -8.36 29.44 1.60
CA ASP A 37 -8.04 30.81 1.20
C ASP A 37 -6.82 30.80 0.26
N ASP A 38 -6.97 31.38 -0.93
CA ASP A 38 -5.93 31.39 -1.98
C ASP A 38 -4.72 32.26 -1.60
N SER A 39 -4.84 33.12 -0.59
CA SER A 39 -3.75 33.93 -0.02
C SER A 39 -2.86 33.16 0.95
N VAL A 40 -3.26 31.95 1.36
CA VAL A 40 -2.50 31.08 2.27
C VAL A 40 -1.74 30.06 1.44
N ASP A 41 -0.42 30.20 1.37
CA ASP A 41 0.44 29.25 0.64
C ASP A 41 0.72 27.98 1.44
N GLU A 42 0.95 28.09 2.75
CA GLU A 42 1.37 26.99 3.60
C GLU A 42 0.34 26.71 4.70
N LEU A 43 -0.18 25.49 4.71
CA LEU A 43 -0.92 24.93 5.84
C LEU A 43 0.00 24.02 6.66
N ASP A 44 -0.22 23.99 7.98
CA ASP A 44 0.38 22.97 8.85
C ASP A 44 -0.41 21.65 8.72
N SER A 45 -0.35 21.07 7.53
CA SER A 45 -0.98 19.78 7.17
C SER A 45 0.09 18.68 7.13
N PHE A 46 -0.22 17.53 7.73
CA PHE A 46 0.66 16.36 7.65
C PHE A 46 0.42 15.57 6.35
N MET A 47 -0.68 15.86 5.65
CA MET A 47 -1.08 15.14 4.45
C MET A 47 -0.72 15.85 3.15
N TYR A 48 -0.85 17.18 3.11
CA TYR A 48 -0.93 17.90 1.85
C TYR A 48 0.14 19.01 1.76
N GLN A 49 0.93 18.94 0.68
CA GLN A 49 1.63 20.12 0.19
C GLN A 49 0.59 21.12 -0.36
N THR A 50 0.68 22.37 0.08
CA THR A 50 -0.18 23.46 -0.39
C THR A 50 0.60 24.57 -1.09
N VAL A 51 1.92 24.60 -0.94
CA VAL A 51 2.76 25.63 -1.56
C VAL A 51 2.74 25.46 -3.08
N GLY A 52 2.40 26.53 -3.80
CA GLY A 52 2.23 26.54 -5.25
C GLY A 52 0.87 26.03 -5.74
N HIS A 53 -0.12 25.86 -4.86
CA HIS A 53 -1.45 25.37 -5.24
C HIS A 53 -2.14 26.22 -6.32
N GLN A 54 -1.80 27.51 -6.43
CA GLN A 54 -2.35 28.42 -7.43
C GLN A 54 -2.00 27.96 -8.86
N ILE A 55 -0.84 27.32 -9.05
CA ILE A 55 -0.35 26.88 -10.36
C ILE A 55 -0.92 25.51 -10.76
N ILE A 56 -1.37 24.69 -9.80
CA ILE A 56 -1.87 23.32 -10.08
C ILE A 56 -3.05 23.32 -11.04
N VAL A 57 -3.82 24.41 -11.13
CA VAL A 57 -4.91 24.56 -12.11
C VAL A 57 -4.44 24.30 -13.55
N SER A 58 -3.20 24.69 -13.86
CA SER A 58 -2.57 24.53 -15.17
C SER A 58 -2.32 23.07 -15.55
N TYR A 59 -2.25 22.15 -14.58
CA TYR A 59 -1.95 20.74 -14.87
C TYR A 59 -3.03 20.11 -15.73
N ALA A 60 -4.28 20.57 -15.58
CA ALA A 60 -5.39 20.13 -16.43
C ALA A 60 -5.08 20.39 -17.91
N GLU A 61 -4.66 21.61 -18.23
CA GLU A 61 -4.33 22.04 -19.58
C GLU A 61 -3.05 21.39 -20.08
N CYS A 62 -1.98 21.40 -19.28
CA CYS A 62 -0.68 20.79 -19.60
C CYS A 62 -0.81 19.30 -19.96
N MET A 63 -1.61 18.54 -19.20
CA MET A 63 -1.79 17.10 -19.42
C MET A 63 -2.97 16.74 -20.33
N GLY A 64 -3.90 17.68 -20.56
CA GLY A 64 -5.15 17.39 -21.27
C GLY A 64 -6.08 16.46 -20.49
N LEU A 65 -6.11 16.59 -19.16
CA LEU A 65 -6.89 15.74 -18.25
C LEU A 65 -7.88 16.57 -17.41
N PRO A 66 -9.02 15.99 -16.99
CA PRO A 66 -9.91 16.66 -16.05
C PRO A 66 -9.25 16.73 -14.65
N LEU A 67 -9.24 17.93 -14.06
CA LEU A 67 -8.73 18.20 -12.72
C LEU A 67 -9.88 18.54 -11.78
N PHE A 68 -10.07 17.70 -10.77
CA PHE A 68 -11.03 17.93 -9.69
C PHE A 68 -10.30 18.57 -8.52
N ARG A 69 -10.81 19.69 -8.03
CA ARG A 69 -10.22 20.44 -6.92
C ARG A 69 -11.22 20.62 -5.79
N ARG A 70 -10.77 20.40 -4.55
CA ARG A 70 -11.55 20.68 -3.35
C ARG A 70 -10.75 21.54 -2.38
N ARG A 71 -11.41 22.55 -1.80
CA ARG A 71 -10.86 23.32 -0.68
C ARG A 71 -10.93 22.51 0.61
N ILE A 72 -9.82 22.42 1.32
CA ILE A 72 -9.72 21.76 2.62
C ILE A 72 -10.55 22.56 3.63
N GLN A 73 -11.54 21.92 4.25
CA GLN A 73 -12.36 22.48 5.32
C GLN A 73 -11.99 21.89 6.67
N GLY A 74 -11.52 20.64 6.67
CA GLY A 74 -11.04 19.94 7.85
C GLY A 74 -9.66 20.42 8.31
N SER A 75 -9.20 19.85 9.41
CA SER A 75 -7.86 20.05 9.94
C SER A 75 -7.24 18.72 10.34
N THR A 76 -5.93 18.67 10.60
CA THR A 76 -5.30 17.47 11.18
C THR A 76 -5.91 17.19 12.57
N ARG A 77 -6.74 16.14 12.71
CA ARG A 77 -7.39 15.79 13.99
C ARG A 77 -6.96 14.42 14.48
N HIS A 78 -6.92 13.44 13.59
CA HIS A 78 -6.51 12.08 13.91
C HIS A 78 -5.05 11.89 13.56
N GLN A 79 -4.16 11.79 14.55
CA GLN A 79 -2.71 11.72 14.32
C GLN A 79 -2.11 10.31 14.40
N THR A 80 -2.88 9.30 14.84
CA THR A 80 -2.35 7.93 14.93
C THR A 80 -2.28 7.28 13.53
N LEU A 81 -1.50 6.19 13.40
CA LEU A 81 -1.32 5.49 12.13
C LEU A 81 -2.60 4.81 11.63
N ASN A 82 -3.41 4.24 12.53
CA ASN A 82 -4.65 3.55 12.17
C ASN A 82 -5.78 4.56 12.03
N TYR A 83 -5.94 5.13 10.84
CA TYR A 83 -6.97 6.14 10.59
C TYR A 83 -8.38 5.57 10.79
N LYS A 84 -9.18 6.27 11.61
CA LYS A 84 -10.62 6.07 11.72
C LYS A 84 -11.33 7.29 11.16
N THR A 85 -12.46 7.08 10.49
CA THR A 85 -13.32 8.17 9.99
C THR A 85 -13.54 9.19 11.10
N THR A 86 -13.01 10.39 10.91
CA THR A 86 -13.00 11.43 11.94
C THR A 86 -13.65 12.68 11.38
N PRO A 87 -14.87 13.05 11.84
CA PRO A 87 -15.55 14.23 11.33
C PRO A 87 -14.70 15.50 11.45
N GLY A 88 -14.62 16.25 10.35
CA GLY A 88 -13.83 17.48 10.23
C GLY A 88 -12.31 17.27 10.17
N ASP A 89 -11.85 16.03 9.99
CA ASP A 89 -10.47 15.76 9.64
C ASP A 89 -10.23 15.97 8.13
N GLU A 90 -9.06 16.46 7.76
CA GLU A 90 -8.68 16.77 6.37
C GLU A 90 -8.78 15.55 5.42
N VAL A 91 -8.66 14.32 5.95
CA VAL A 91 -8.83 13.08 5.18
C VAL A 91 -10.26 12.91 4.67
N GLU A 92 -11.26 13.46 5.35
CA GLU A 92 -12.64 13.40 4.90
C GLU A 92 -12.90 14.33 3.71
N ASP A 93 -12.13 15.41 3.56
CA ASP A 93 -12.17 16.21 2.33
C ASP A 93 -11.63 15.40 1.14
N MET A 94 -10.58 14.61 1.34
CA MET A 94 -10.09 13.67 0.31
C MET A 94 -11.14 12.63 -0.06
N PHE A 95 -11.89 12.11 0.92
CA PHE A 95 -12.99 11.19 0.66
C PHE A 95 -14.06 11.84 -0.23
N ILE A 96 -14.49 13.07 0.10
CA ILE A 96 -15.51 13.80 -0.69
C ILE A 96 -15.01 14.05 -2.12
N LEU A 97 -13.76 14.50 -2.26
CA LEU A 97 -13.13 14.75 -3.55
C LEU A 97 -13.11 13.50 -4.42
N LEU A 98 -12.57 12.39 -3.91
CA LEU A 98 -12.45 11.14 -4.67
C LEU A 98 -13.82 10.48 -4.93
N ASN A 99 -14.78 10.64 -4.03
CA ASN A 99 -16.16 10.20 -4.25
C ASN A 99 -16.79 10.94 -5.44
N GLU A 100 -16.59 12.26 -5.55
CA GLU A 100 -17.10 13.04 -6.67
C GLU A 100 -16.44 12.64 -7.99
N VAL A 101 -15.11 12.45 -7.99
CA VAL A 101 -14.38 11.93 -9.15
C VAL A 101 -14.97 10.59 -9.60
N LYS A 102 -15.22 9.67 -8.65
CA LYS A 102 -15.80 8.34 -8.95
C LYS A 102 -17.24 8.44 -9.49
N LYS A 103 -18.05 9.38 -8.99
CA LYS A 103 -19.40 9.62 -9.52
C LYS A 103 -19.37 10.10 -10.97
N GLN A 104 -18.48 11.03 -11.29
CA GLN A 104 -18.38 11.57 -12.65
C GLN A 104 -17.66 10.64 -13.62
N ILE A 105 -16.75 9.79 -13.11
CA ILE A 105 -16.02 8.81 -13.91
C ILE A 105 -16.14 7.42 -13.24
N PRO A 106 -17.31 6.74 -13.38
CA PRO A 106 -17.58 5.45 -12.72
C PRO A 106 -16.61 4.33 -13.09
N SER A 107 -15.88 4.48 -14.21
CA SER A 107 -14.89 3.51 -14.66
C SER A 107 -13.57 3.54 -13.89
N ILE A 108 -13.35 4.51 -12.99
CA ILE A 108 -12.14 4.56 -12.16
C ILE A 108 -12.16 3.43 -11.14
N THR A 109 -11.03 2.73 -11.06
CA THR A 109 -10.86 1.59 -10.14
C THR A 109 -9.68 1.76 -9.20
N ALA A 110 -8.86 2.80 -9.37
CA ALA A 110 -7.69 3.01 -8.52
C ALA A 110 -7.32 4.49 -8.33
N VAL A 111 -6.54 4.75 -7.28
CA VAL A 111 -5.99 6.07 -6.92
C VAL A 111 -4.47 5.96 -6.87
N SER A 112 -3.77 6.89 -7.53
CA SER A 112 -2.31 7.00 -7.45
C SER A 112 -1.90 8.06 -6.44
N SER A 113 -0.89 7.76 -5.62
CA SER A 113 -0.35 8.67 -4.59
C SER A 113 1.19 8.70 -4.63
N GLY A 114 1.75 9.88 -4.34
CA GLY A 114 3.19 10.15 -4.37
C GLY A 114 3.95 9.92 -3.06
N ALA A 115 3.35 9.28 -2.05
CA ALA A 115 4.02 9.08 -0.76
C ALA A 115 5.24 8.15 -0.88
N ILE A 116 6.39 8.56 -0.35
CA ILE A 116 7.66 7.80 -0.47
C ILE A 116 7.98 7.03 0.81
N ALA A 117 7.92 7.66 1.98
CA ALA A 117 8.27 6.97 3.24
C ALA A 117 7.15 7.02 4.29
N SER A 118 6.27 8.02 4.21
CA SER A 118 5.24 8.28 5.19
C SER A 118 4.15 7.22 5.20
N ASP A 119 4.20 6.35 6.21
CA ASP A 119 3.12 5.43 6.54
C ASP A 119 1.83 6.18 6.92
N TYR A 120 1.96 7.36 7.51
CA TYR A 120 0.83 8.22 7.88
C TYR A 120 -0.01 8.61 6.64
N GLN A 121 0.64 9.07 5.57
CA GLN A 121 -0.04 9.50 4.35
C GLN A 121 -0.64 8.31 3.61
N ARG A 122 0.15 7.25 3.42
CA ARG A 122 -0.30 6.03 2.72
C ARG A 122 -1.53 5.43 3.37
N LEU A 123 -1.53 5.24 4.70
CA LEU A 123 -2.64 4.57 5.41
C LEU A 123 -3.96 5.37 5.30
N ARG A 124 -3.90 6.70 5.19
CA ARG A 124 -5.09 7.55 4.97
C ARG A 124 -5.62 7.43 3.56
N VAL A 125 -4.75 7.41 2.56
CA VAL A 125 -5.14 7.13 1.16
C VAL A 125 -5.77 5.75 1.05
N GLU A 126 -5.15 4.73 1.67
CA GLU A 126 -5.69 3.36 1.71
C GLU A 126 -7.07 3.31 2.38
N SER A 127 -7.27 4.03 3.50
CA SER A 127 -8.56 4.10 4.19
C SER A 127 -9.67 4.67 3.28
N VAL A 128 -9.39 5.78 2.60
CA VAL A 128 -10.34 6.40 1.66
C VAL A 128 -10.60 5.49 0.46
N CYS A 129 -9.56 4.88 -0.12
CA CYS A 129 -9.68 3.95 -1.23
C CYS A 129 -10.55 2.74 -0.86
N SER A 130 -10.32 2.13 0.30
CA SER A 130 -11.10 1.01 0.82
C SER A 130 -12.58 1.37 0.96
N ARG A 131 -12.90 2.51 1.55
CA ARG A 131 -14.29 3.01 1.71
C ARG A 131 -14.98 3.29 0.37
N LEU A 132 -14.22 3.66 -0.65
CA LEU A 132 -14.72 3.92 -2.01
C LEU A 132 -14.64 2.69 -2.92
N GLY A 133 -14.15 1.53 -2.46
CA GLY A 133 -13.93 0.37 -3.31
C GLY A 133 -12.96 0.66 -4.46
N LEU A 134 -11.89 1.41 -4.19
CA LEU A 134 -10.80 1.72 -5.10
C LEU A 134 -9.51 1.03 -4.63
N VAL A 135 -8.61 0.73 -5.57
CA VAL A 135 -7.27 0.23 -5.27
C VAL A 135 -6.31 1.40 -5.02
N SER A 136 -5.50 1.34 -3.97
CA SER A 136 -4.44 2.32 -3.72
C SER A 136 -3.16 1.93 -4.44
N LEU A 137 -2.57 2.84 -5.21
CA LEU A 137 -1.29 2.69 -5.88
C LEU A 137 -0.26 3.62 -5.21
N ALA A 138 0.80 3.03 -4.65
CA ALA A 138 1.86 3.72 -3.93
C ALA A 138 3.24 3.19 -4.38
N TYR A 139 3.55 3.35 -5.67
CA TYR A 139 4.76 2.79 -6.29
C TYR A 139 6.07 3.33 -5.73
N LEU A 140 6.05 4.54 -5.16
CA LEU A 140 7.23 5.20 -4.61
C LEU A 140 7.51 4.78 -3.17
N TRP A 141 6.53 4.13 -2.52
CA TRP A 141 6.60 3.84 -1.10
C TRP A 141 7.72 2.82 -0.78
N LYS A 142 8.49 3.10 0.28
CA LYS A 142 9.68 2.34 0.74
C LYS A 142 10.81 2.21 -0.30
N GLN A 143 10.79 2.98 -1.39
CA GLN A 143 11.91 3.03 -2.33
C GLN A 143 13.09 3.83 -1.75
N ASP A 144 14.30 3.55 -2.24
CA ASP A 144 15.49 4.33 -1.89
C ASP A 144 15.37 5.75 -2.44
N GLN A 145 15.45 6.75 -1.57
CA GLN A 145 15.18 8.14 -1.96
C GLN A 145 16.28 8.73 -2.85
N SER A 146 17.52 8.28 -2.72
CA SER A 146 18.63 8.77 -3.55
C SER A 146 18.47 8.29 -4.99
N LEU A 147 18.19 6.99 -5.16
CA LEU A 147 17.87 6.41 -6.46
C LEU A 147 16.61 7.03 -7.04
N LEU A 148 15.56 7.21 -6.23
CA LEU A 148 14.29 7.74 -6.70
C LEU A 148 14.43 9.18 -7.23
N LEU A 149 15.13 10.07 -6.52
CA LEU A 149 15.37 11.43 -7.01
C LEU A 149 16.14 11.42 -8.34
N GLN A 150 17.16 10.56 -8.45
CA GLN A 150 17.93 10.42 -9.69
C GLN A 150 17.06 9.91 -10.85
N GLU A 151 16.20 8.93 -10.58
CA GLU A 151 15.24 8.42 -11.56
C GLU A 151 14.26 9.51 -12.00
N MET A 152 13.71 10.31 -11.09
CA MET A 152 12.81 11.43 -11.42
C MET A 152 13.46 12.40 -12.42
N ILE A 153 14.70 12.81 -12.13
CA ILE A 153 15.46 13.75 -12.97
C ILE A 153 15.75 13.12 -14.34
N THR A 154 16.23 11.87 -14.34
CA THR A 154 16.64 11.16 -15.57
C THR A 154 15.43 10.85 -16.46
N ASN A 155 14.25 10.65 -15.88
CA ASN A 155 12.99 10.48 -16.60
C ASN A 155 12.34 11.82 -16.99
N GLY A 156 13.04 12.95 -16.84
CA GLY A 156 12.61 14.24 -17.39
C GLY A 156 11.63 15.03 -16.53
N ILE A 157 11.57 14.79 -15.22
CA ILE A 157 10.86 15.69 -14.31
C ILE A 157 11.68 16.97 -14.12
N LEU A 158 11.12 18.08 -14.60
CA LEU A 158 11.63 19.42 -14.36
C LEU A 158 10.80 20.09 -13.26
N ALA A 159 11.36 20.08 -12.05
CA ALA A 159 10.71 20.65 -10.87
C ALA A 159 11.63 21.64 -10.16
N ILE A 160 11.05 22.74 -9.69
CA ILE A 160 11.73 23.75 -8.88
C ILE A 160 11.38 23.59 -7.41
N THR A 161 12.26 23.97 -6.52
CA THR A 161 12.00 24.07 -5.08
C THR A 161 11.12 25.29 -4.78
N VAL A 162 9.98 25.07 -4.13
CA VAL A 162 9.02 26.13 -3.76
C VAL A 162 8.93 26.35 -2.27
N LYS A 163 9.45 25.43 -1.46
CA LYS A 163 9.64 25.60 -0.02
C LYS A 163 10.98 25.01 0.37
N VAL A 164 11.63 25.62 1.35
CA VAL A 164 12.76 25.01 2.07
C VAL A 164 12.59 25.27 3.57
N ALA A 165 12.86 24.24 4.38
CA ALA A 165 12.63 24.25 5.82
C ALA A 165 13.65 23.38 6.59
N ALA A 166 14.87 23.21 6.06
CA ALA A 166 15.89 22.38 6.70
C ALA A 166 17.25 23.08 6.81
N ILE A 167 18.04 22.64 7.79
CA ILE A 167 19.41 23.10 7.97
C ILE A 167 20.23 22.87 6.70
N GLY A 168 20.99 23.90 6.30
CA GLY A 168 21.78 23.88 5.07
C GLY A 168 21.00 24.21 3.79
N LEU A 169 19.67 24.37 3.86
CA LEU A 169 18.85 24.92 2.79
C LEU A 169 18.51 26.39 3.07
N ASP A 170 19.26 27.28 2.44
CA ASP A 170 19.06 28.74 2.43
C ASP A 170 17.95 29.16 1.43
N PRO A 171 16.84 29.77 1.87
CA PRO A 171 15.77 30.27 1.00
C PRO A 171 16.26 31.16 -0.14
N ALA A 172 17.21 32.06 0.12
CA ALA A 172 17.68 33.01 -0.89
C ALA A 172 18.50 32.35 -2.01
N LYS A 173 19.09 31.19 -1.74
CA LYS A 173 19.93 30.46 -2.71
C LYS A 173 19.18 29.33 -3.40
N HIS A 174 18.27 28.69 -2.69
CA HIS A 174 17.69 27.43 -3.13
C HIS A 174 16.26 27.57 -3.63
N LEU A 175 15.44 28.53 -3.19
CA LEU A 175 14.09 28.68 -3.73
C LEU A 175 14.11 29.05 -5.23
N GLY A 176 13.23 28.42 -6.00
CA GLY A 176 13.09 28.61 -7.44
C GLY A 176 14.16 27.91 -8.27
N LYS A 177 15.08 27.16 -7.64
CA LYS A 177 16.10 26.38 -8.34
C LYS A 177 15.54 25.02 -8.74
N GLU A 178 15.92 24.55 -9.92
CA GLU A 178 15.57 23.19 -10.33
C GLU A 178 16.24 22.17 -9.42
N ILE A 179 15.49 21.14 -9.07
CA ILE A 179 15.93 20.10 -8.15
C ILE A 179 17.16 19.35 -8.68
N ALA A 180 17.29 19.23 -10.01
CA ALA A 180 18.43 18.61 -10.67
C ALA A 180 19.76 19.27 -10.25
N PHE A 181 19.81 20.60 -10.17
CA PHE A 181 21.00 21.35 -9.73
C PHE A 181 21.29 21.19 -8.23
N LEU A 182 20.27 20.89 -7.42
CA LEU A 182 20.41 20.74 -5.97
C LEU A 182 20.82 19.32 -5.55
N THR A 183 20.74 18.33 -6.44
CA THR A 183 20.97 16.91 -6.13
C THR A 183 22.26 16.65 -5.36
N ALA A 184 23.39 17.18 -5.81
CA ALA A 184 24.68 16.97 -5.15
C ALA A 184 24.73 17.61 -3.75
N HIS A 185 24.10 18.79 -3.60
CA HIS A 185 23.99 19.47 -2.31
C HIS A 185 23.11 18.68 -1.33
N LEU A 186 21.97 18.17 -1.79
CA LEU A 186 21.06 17.35 -0.97
C LEU A 186 21.74 16.06 -0.46
N HIS A 187 22.53 15.39 -1.29
CA HIS A 187 23.29 14.22 -0.86
C HIS A 187 24.34 14.56 0.20
N LYS A 188 25.04 15.69 0.05
CA LYS A 188 25.96 16.19 1.07
C LYS A 188 25.23 16.51 2.38
N LEU A 189 24.05 17.11 2.32
CA LEU A 189 23.24 17.37 3.53
C LEU A 189 22.72 16.08 4.17
N LYS A 190 22.41 15.03 3.39
CA LYS A 190 22.06 13.70 3.91
C LYS A 190 23.22 13.12 4.73
N GLU A 191 24.45 13.23 4.23
CA GLU A 191 25.64 12.77 4.95
C GLU A 191 25.92 13.58 6.22
N LEU A 192 25.76 14.90 6.17
CA LEU A 192 26.09 15.80 7.28
C LEU A 192 25.02 15.85 8.36
N TYR A 193 23.74 15.83 7.97
CA TYR A 193 22.61 16.15 8.84
C TYR A 193 21.48 15.12 8.78
N GLY A 194 21.57 14.10 7.93
CA GLY A 194 20.55 13.06 7.81
C GLY A 194 19.25 13.52 7.13
N ILE A 195 19.28 14.59 6.34
CA ILE A 195 18.08 15.05 5.62
C ILE A 195 17.59 14.00 4.62
N ASN A 196 16.29 14.00 4.34
CA ASN A 196 15.74 13.20 3.25
C ASN A 196 16.04 13.86 1.90
N VAL A 197 16.72 13.13 1.00
CA VAL A 197 17.08 13.64 -0.33
C VAL A 197 15.84 13.92 -1.20
N CYS A 198 14.72 13.23 -0.98
CA CYS A 198 13.45 13.51 -1.64
C CYS A 198 12.59 14.56 -0.92
N GLY A 199 13.01 15.12 0.23
CA GLY A 199 12.24 16.15 0.95
C GLY A 199 10.96 15.64 1.65
N GLU A 200 10.85 14.32 1.86
CA GLU A 200 9.67 13.67 2.46
C GLU A 200 9.33 14.17 3.87
N GLY A 201 10.33 14.60 4.65
CA GLY A 201 10.16 15.13 5.99
C GLY A 201 9.71 16.60 6.01
N GLY A 202 9.39 17.17 4.85
CA GLY A 202 9.08 18.58 4.68
C GLY A 202 10.34 19.46 4.60
N GLU A 203 11.52 18.88 4.40
CA GLU A 203 12.78 19.63 4.29
C GLU A 203 12.75 20.63 3.13
N TYR A 204 12.07 20.26 2.05
CA TYR A 204 11.73 21.13 0.94
C TYR A 204 10.50 20.59 0.21
N GLU A 205 9.77 21.46 -0.48
CA GLU A 205 8.70 21.08 -1.41
C GLU A 205 9.06 21.54 -2.81
N THR A 206 8.45 20.91 -3.81
CA THR A 206 8.73 21.20 -5.22
C THR A 206 7.47 21.51 -6.00
N LEU A 207 7.63 22.21 -7.11
CA LEU A 207 6.61 22.40 -8.12
C LEU A 207 7.15 21.91 -9.46
N THR A 208 6.50 20.91 -10.06
CA THR A 208 6.83 20.43 -11.40
C THR A 208 6.30 21.42 -12.43
N LEU A 209 7.21 21.98 -13.22
CA LEU A 209 6.91 22.92 -14.30
C LEU A 209 6.82 22.20 -15.65
N ASP A 210 7.54 21.10 -15.80
CA ASP A 210 7.43 20.23 -16.97
C ASP A 210 7.77 18.76 -16.65
N CYS A 211 7.14 17.84 -17.38
CA CYS A 211 7.49 16.42 -17.38
C CYS A 211 6.93 15.74 -18.65
N PRO A 212 7.28 14.46 -18.93
CA PRO A 212 6.75 13.76 -20.10
C PRO A 212 5.21 13.63 -20.15
N LEU A 213 4.52 13.80 -19.02
CA LEU A 213 3.06 13.78 -18.96
C LEU A 213 2.42 15.11 -19.39
N PHE A 214 3.19 16.20 -19.43
CA PHE A 214 2.71 17.52 -19.85
C PHE A 214 2.80 17.58 -21.38
N ILE A 215 1.82 16.98 -22.05
CA ILE A 215 1.81 16.79 -23.50
C ILE A 215 1.47 18.06 -24.28
N ASN A 216 0.62 18.94 -23.73
CA ASN A 216 0.08 20.09 -24.45
C ASN A 216 0.92 21.35 -24.25
N ALA A 217 1.41 21.57 -23.02
CA ALA A 217 2.12 22.79 -22.65
C ALA A 217 3.02 22.55 -21.44
N ARG A 218 4.08 23.36 -21.30
CA ARG A 218 4.87 23.48 -20.07
C ARG A 218 4.51 24.75 -19.32
N ILE A 219 4.75 24.76 -18.02
CA ILE A 219 4.50 25.91 -17.16
C ILE A 219 5.77 26.75 -17.07
N VAL A 220 5.63 28.06 -17.21
CA VAL A 220 6.71 29.02 -16.98
C VAL A 220 6.31 29.92 -15.83
N LEU A 221 7.10 29.91 -14.76
CA LEU A 221 6.94 30.82 -13.62
C LEU A 221 7.68 32.12 -13.93
N ASP A 222 6.95 33.17 -14.26
CA ASP A 222 7.52 34.44 -14.71
C ASP A 222 8.01 35.30 -13.55
N GLU A 223 7.18 35.41 -12.51
CA GLU A 223 7.44 36.25 -11.36
C GLU A 223 6.92 35.58 -10.09
N PHE A 224 7.71 35.67 -9.03
CA PHE A 224 7.32 35.19 -7.71
C PHE A 224 7.97 36.00 -6.60
N GLN A 225 7.32 35.97 -5.44
CA GLN A 225 7.83 36.54 -4.20
C GLN A 225 8.32 35.43 -3.26
N THR A 226 9.45 35.67 -2.60
CA THR A 226 9.90 34.82 -1.49
C THR A 226 9.33 35.32 -0.18
N VAL A 227 8.58 34.48 0.52
CA VAL A 227 8.00 34.76 1.84
C VAL A 227 8.76 33.97 2.90
N LEU A 228 9.31 34.67 3.90
CA LEU A 228 9.99 34.05 5.03
C LEU A 228 9.00 33.83 6.17
N HIS A 229 8.64 32.57 6.42
CA HIS A 229 7.71 32.21 7.50
C HIS A 229 8.39 32.22 8.88
N SER A 230 9.67 31.88 8.94
CA SER A 230 10.43 31.86 10.19
C SER A 230 11.90 32.22 9.94
N PRO A 231 12.34 33.44 10.27
CA PRO A 231 13.74 33.83 10.17
C PRO A 231 14.54 33.18 11.31
N GLY A 232 14.99 31.95 11.08
CA GLY A 232 15.94 31.25 11.97
C GLY A 232 17.39 31.57 11.58
N SER A 233 18.28 31.65 12.57
CA SER A 233 19.72 31.79 12.34
C SER A 233 20.39 30.51 11.81
N ILE A 234 19.70 29.37 11.88
CA ILE A 234 20.24 28.02 11.60
C ILE A 234 19.41 27.28 10.54
N ALA A 235 18.07 27.36 10.61
CA ALA A 235 17.14 26.79 9.65
C ALA A 235 16.02 27.79 9.38
N SER A 236 16.18 28.62 8.35
CA SER A 236 15.15 29.55 7.92
C SER A 236 14.12 28.81 7.06
N VAL A 237 12.84 29.09 7.32
CA VAL A 237 11.73 28.56 6.52
C VAL A 237 11.34 29.64 5.51
N GLY A 238 11.37 29.28 4.24
CA GLY A 238 10.96 30.16 3.15
C GLY A 238 10.12 29.43 2.13
N VAL A 239 9.13 30.12 1.59
CA VAL A 239 8.23 29.64 0.55
C VAL A 239 8.17 30.61 -0.62
N ILE A 240 7.77 30.10 -1.78
CA ILE A 240 7.47 30.89 -2.96
C ILE A 240 5.97 31.17 -3.02
N HIS A 241 5.63 32.45 -3.17
CA HIS A 241 4.31 32.91 -3.57
C HIS A 241 4.35 33.32 -5.06
N PRO A 242 3.69 32.58 -5.97
CA PRO A 242 3.64 32.94 -7.38
C PRO A 242 2.90 34.26 -7.62
N LEU A 243 3.48 35.15 -8.43
CA LEU A 243 2.85 36.42 -8.82
C LEU A 243 2.34 36.39 -10.28
N ALA A 244 3.14 35.80 -11.17
CA ALA A 244 2.79 35.64 -12.58
C ALA A 244 3.37 34.33 -13.14
N PHE A 245 2.58 33.65 -13.96
CA PHE A 245 2.99 32.46 -14.70
C PHE A 245 2.17 32.35 -15.98
N HIS A 246 2.71 31.66 -16.97
CA HIS A 246 2.01 31.36 -18.21
C HIS A 246 2.31 29.93 -18.69
N LEU A 247 1.56 29.51 -19.72
CA LEU A 247 1.75 28.22 -20.38
C LEU A 247 2.42 28.45 -21.73
N GLU A 248 3.48 27.71 -21.99
CA GLU A 248 4.11 27.61 -23.29
C GLU A 248 3.68 26.31 -23.96
N ASN A 249 2.91 26.42 -25.05
CA ASN A 249 2.44 25.27 -25.80
C ASN A 249 3.61 24.49 -26.39
N LYS A 250 3.49 23.16 -26.36
CA LYS A 250 4.42 22.25 -27.02
C LYS A 250 3.90 21.96 -28.41
N ASP A 251 4.71 22.26 -29.42
CA ASP A 251 4.41 21.85 -30.79
C ASP A 251 4.23 20.34 -30.84
N THR A 252 3.08 19.87 -31.31
CA THR A 252 2.78 18.44 -31.43
C THR A 252 3.68 17.85 -32.51
N ALA A 253 4.88 17.41 -32.14
CA ALA A 253 5.82 16.81 -33.07
C ALA A 253 5.27 15.46 -33.55
N ILE A 254 4.75 15.48 -34.77
CA ILE A 254 4.44 14.29 -35.57
C ILE A 254 5.74 13.52 -35.79
N SER A 255 5.85 12.33 -35.20
CA SER A 255 6.79 11.29 -35.62
C SER A 255 6.14 9.90 -35.52
N LEU A 256 5.05 9.71 -36.25
CA LEU A 256 4.67 8.38 -36.72
C LEU A 256 5.09 8.28 -38.17
N SER A 257 6.11 7.45 -38.40
CA SER A 257 6.48 6.92 -39.70
C SER A 257 5.23 6.43 -40.44
N GLU A 258 5.11 6.83 -41.70
CA GLU A 258 4.05 6.47 -42.63
C GLU A 258 3.81 4.95 -42.67
N ASN A 259 2.67 4.52 -42.12
CA ASN A 259 1.72 3.57 -42.72
C ASN A 259 0.77 3.03 -41.65
N ASP A 260 -0.36 3.71 -41.41
CA ASP A 260 -1.66 3.06 -41.54
C ASP A 260 -2.79 4.10 -41.54
N LYS A 261 -3.59 4.08 -42.61
CA LYS A 261 -4.79 4.91 -42.72
C LYS A 261 -5.92 4.25 -41.95
N THR A 262 -6.19 4.70 -40.73
CA THR A 262 -7.55 4.72 -40.20
C THR A 262 -7.82 6.07 -39.56
N SER A 263 -8.88 6.71 -40.02
CA SER A 263 -9.33 8.03 -39.59
C SER A 263 -9.86 7.96 -38.16
N ASP A 264 -9.09 8.48 -37.22
CA ASP A 264 -9.65 9.03 -35.99
C ASP A 264 -9.05 10.42 -35.80
N SER A 265 -9.91 11.43 -35.79
CA SER A 265 -9.54 12.83 -35.76
C SER A 265 -8.80 13.14 -34.46
N SER A 266 -7.55 13.61 -34.56
CA SER A 266 -6.76 14.13 -33.45
C SER A 266 -7.41 15.41 -32.89
N GLN A 267 -8.41 15.25 -32.03
CA GLN A 267 -8.89 16.32 -31.17
C GLN A 267 -7.87 16.55 -30.06
N GLU A 268 -7.32 17.75 -29.97
CA GLU A 268 -6.58 18.20 -28.78
C GLU A 268 -7.42 17.91 -27.53
N LYS A 269 -6.90 17.05 -26.64
CA LYS A 269 -7.54 16.79 -25.35
C LYS A 269 -7.44 18.06 -24.51
N LYS A 270 -8.50 18.88 -24.49
CA LYS A 270 -8.59 20.06 -23.62
C LYS A 270 -8.85 19.63 -22.19
N GLY A 271 -7.95 20.04 -21.29
CA GLY A 271 -8.15 19.91 -19.85
C GLY A 271 -9.37 20.68 -19.37
N SER A 272 -10.04 20.17 -18.34
CA SER A 272 -11.17 20.85 -17.69
C SER A 272 -10.98 20.86 -16.19
N VAL A 273 -11.41 21.94 -15.52
CA VAL A 273 -11.25 22.10 -14.07
C VAL A 273 -12.62 22.07 -13.41
N PHE A 274 -12.79 21.19 -12.43
CA PHE A 274 -14.02 21.02 -11.66
C PHE A 274 -13.78 21.39 -10.21
N VAL A 275 -14.59 22.29 -9.66
CA VAL A 275 -14.57 22.60 -8.24
C VAL A 275 -15.58 21.70 -7.53
N VAL A 276 -15.10 20.87 -6.61
CA VAL A 276 -15.92 19.93 -5.84
C VAL A 276 -16.43 20.61 -4.58
N GLN A 277 -17.72 20.90 -4.59
CA GLN A 277 -18.47 21.41 -3.44
C GLN A 277 -19.20 20.27 -2.74
N GLY A 278 -19.49 20.45 -1.46
CA GLY A 278 -20.32 19.51 -0.69
C GLY A 278 -19.83 19.39 0.74
N ASP A 279 -20.78 19.27 1.66
CA ASP A 279 -20.51 18.93 3.04
C ASP A 279 -20.27 17.43 3.16
N PHE A 280 -19.56 17.02 4.21
CA PHE A 280 -19.54 15.61 4.60
C PHE A 280 -20.99 15.14 4.70
N PRO A 281 -21.41 14.08 3.99
CA PRO A 281 -22.76 13.57 4.18
C PRO A 281 -22.87 13.18 5.66
N GLN A 282 -23.60 14.00 6.44
CA GLN A 282 -24.18 13.51 7.68
C GLN A 282 -24.86 12.22 7.26
N ARG A 283 -24.51 11.11 7.92
CA ARG A 283 -25.39 9.96 7.89
C ARG A 283 -26.76 10.52 8.29
N SER A 284 -27.63 10.72 7.31
CA SER A 284 -29.01 10.32 7.48
C SER A 284 -28.88 8.98 8.17
N GLU A 285 -29.43 8.87 9.37
CA GLU A 285 -29.92 7.60 9.86
C GLU A 285 -30.95 7.12 8.83
N ALA A 286 -30.48 6.70 7.65
CA ALA A 286 -30.77 5.35 7.28
C ALA A 286 -30.28 4.59 8.50
N THR A 287 -31.20 4.31 9.41
CA THR A 287 -31.41 2.94 9.79
C THR A 287 -30.99 2.12 8.57
N CYS A 288 -29.72 1.69 8.58
CA CYS A 288 -29.50 0.27 8.70
C CYS A 288 -30.54 -0.14 9.73
N GLN A 289 -31.75 -0.45 9.23
CA GLN A 289 -32.39 -1.63 9.72
C GLN A 289 -31.19 -2.56 9.81
N SER A 290 -30.82 -2.88 11.04
CA SER A 290 -30.46 -4.24 11.30
C SER A 290 -31.60 -5.03 10.66
N ASN A 291 -31.49 -5.27 9.35
CA ASN A 291 -31.68 -6.57 8.84
C ASN A 291 -30.66 -7.38 9.67
N SER A 292 -31.07 -7.71 10.89
CA SER A 292 -31.26 -9.11 11.19
C SER A 292 -32.14 -9.67 10.07
N GLU A 293 -31.58 -9.77 8.87
CA GLU A 293 -31.52 -11.07 8.24
C GLU A 293 -30.87 -11.92 9.33
N THR A 294 -31.74 -12.44 10.20
CA THR A 294 -31.79 -13.85 10.49
C THR A 294 -31.60 -14.52 9.14
N THR A 295 -30.34 -14.55 8.70
CA THR A 295 -29.83 -15.61 7.88
C THR A 295 -30.28 -16.82 8.69
N ASN A 296 -31.28 -17.51 8.16
CA ASN A 296 -31.65 -18.85 8.57
C ASN A 296 -30.44 -19.75 8.23
N LEU A 297 -29.29 -19.44 8.84
CA LEU A 297 -28.13 -20.29 8.91
C LEU A 297 -28.55 -21.34 9.90
N VAL A 298 -28.80 -22.52 9.34
CA VAL A 298 -28.96 -23.79 10.02
C VAL A 298 -28.19 -23.73 11.32
N GLU A 299 -28.89 -23.83 12.46
CA GLU A 299 -28.26 -24.10 13.75
C GLU A 299 -27.49 -25.41 13.58
N VAL A 300 -26.20 -25.29 13.23
CA VAL A 300 -25.30 -26.42 13.24
C VAL A 300 -25.22 -26.82 14.70
N ARG A 301 -25.76 -28.01 15.01
CA ARG A 301 -25.67 -28.59 16.32
C ARG A 301 -24.21 -28.56 16.79
N ASP A 302 -24.02 -28.12 18.03
CA ASP A 302 -22.72 -27.97 18.73
C ASP A 302 -21.92 -29.29 18.79
N ASP A 303 -22.56 -30.42 18.47
CA ASP A 303 -22.00 -31.78 18.48
C ASP A 303 -20.99 -32.08 17.36
N ARG A 304 -20.87 -31.23 16.33
CA ARG A 304 -19.91 -31.42 15.21
C ARG A 304 -18.62 -30.61 15.34
N ILE A 305 -18.53 -29.72 16.32
CA ILE A 305 -17.42 -28.78 16.42
C ILE A 305 -16.30 -29.40 17.22
N CYS A 306 -15.11 -29.42 16.65
CA CYS A 306 -13.92 -29.92 17.29
C CYS A 306 -12.98 -28.76 17.59
N ILE A 307 -12.56 -28.67 18.85
CA ILE A 307 -11.63 -27.63 19.32
C ILE A 307 -10.48 -28.31 20.05
N SER A 308 -9.25 -28.00 19.63
CA SER A 308 -8.03 -28.40 20.33
C SER A 308 -7.28 -27.16 20.80
N LYS A 309 -6.60 -27.26 21.94
CA LYS A 309 -5.91 -26.12 22.56
C LYS A 309 -4.55 -26.55 23.08
N THR A 310 -3.55 -25.74 22.82
CA THR A 310 -2.22 -25.92 23.38
C THR A 310 -1.78 -24.63 24.04
N LYS A 311 -1.27 -24.68 25.28
CA LYS A 311 -0.79 -23.50 26.00
C LYS A 311 0.68 -23.69 26.35
N LYS A 312 1.50 -22.69 26.03
CA LYS A 312 2.91 -22.64 26.43
C LYS A 312 3.27 -21.21 26.83
N ASP A 313 3.59 -21.04 28.11
CA ASP A 313 3.97 -19.75 28.71
C ASP A 313 2.93 -18.64 28.42
N ASN A 314 3.34 -17.62 27.66
CA ASN A 314 2.57 -16.42 27.34
C ASN A 314 1.76 -16.52 26.04
N ILE A 315 1.82 -17.67 25.36
CA ILE A 315 1.16 -17.88 24.06
C ILE A 315 0.34 -19.16 24.13
N PHE A 316 -0.80 -19.18 23.45
CA PHE A 316 -1.58 -20.39 23.27
C PHE A 316 -2.10 -20.47 21.84
N SER A 317 -2.37 -21.69 21.38
CA SER A 317 -3.04 -21.93 20.11
C SER A 317 -4.43 -22.51 20.33
N ILE A 318 -5.36 -22.10 19.47
CA ILE A 318 -6.70 -22.68 19.36
C ILE A 318 -6.84 -23.21 17.94
N CYS A 319 -7.10 -24.50 17.82
CA CYS A 319 -7.48 -25.16 16.58
C CYS A 319 -8.98 -25.39 16.59
N CYS A 320 -9.66 -25.13 15.47
CA CYS A 320 -11.09 -25.37 15.33
C CYS A 320 -11.42 -25.88 13.92
N TRP A 321 -12.27 -26.89 13.85
CA TRP A 321 -12.78 -27.47 12.60
C TRP A 321 -14.14 -28.14 12.84
N LEU A 322 -14.80 -28.51 11.74
CA LEU A 322 -16.04 -29.28 11.78
C LEU A 322 -15.75 -30.74 11.46
N GLN A 323 -16.19 -31.65 12.33
CA GLN A 323 -16.13 -33.08 12.07
C GLN A 323 -17.23 -33.46 11.07
N ASP A 324 -16.84 -34.15 10.00
CA ASP A 324 -17.72 -34.36 8.86
C ASP A 324 -18.94 -35.24 9.21
N SER A 325 -20.13 -34.77 8.82
CA SER A 325 -21.30 -35.61 8.62
C SER A 325 -21.73 -35.41 7.16
N CYS A 326 -21.39 -36.38 6.31
CA CYS A 326 -21.85 -36.56 4.94
C CYS A 326 -22.95 -35.59 4.44
N LYS A 327 -22.62 -34.81 3.39
CA LYS A 327 -23.52 -34.31 2.32
C LYS A 327 -24.53 -33.18 2.62
N THR A 328 -24.38 -32.35 3.65
CA THR A 328 -25.38 -31.28 3.94
C THR A 328 -24.89 -29.85 4.16
N SER A 329 -23.58 -29.52 4.15
CA SER A 329 -23.16 -28.10 4.19
C SER A 329 -23.10 -27.47 2.80
N ALA A 330 -23.55 -26.22 2.65
CA ALA A 330 -23.74 -25.56 1.35
C ALA A 330 -22.46 -24.90 0.79
N GLY A 331 -21.29 -25.16 1.39
CA GLY A 331 -19.97 -24.76 0.86
C GLY A 331 -18.94 -24.51 1.98
N SER A 332 -17.66 -24.38 1.62
CA SER A 332 -16.56 -24.20 2.60
C SER A 332 -16.63 -22.85 3.32
N HIS A 333 -17.33 -21.87 2.76
CA HIS A 333 -17.52 -20.54 3.33
C HIS A 333 -18.48 -20.54 4.53
N GLU A 334 -19.55 -21.34 4.52
CA GLU A 334 -20.45 -21.49 5.67
C GLU A 334 -19.74 -22.20 6.83
N ASP A 335 -19.01 -23.28 6.51
CA ASP A 335 -18.18 -24.01 7.48
C ASP A 335 -17.16 -23.07 8.13
N LEU A 336 -16.51 -22.21 7.33
CA LEU A 336 -15.58 -21.21 7.83
C LEU A 336 -16.26 -20.21 8.79
N ALA A 337 -17.45 -19.72 8.46
CA ALA A 337 -18.18 -18.78 9.32
C ALA A 337 -18.49 -19.41 10.69
N VAL A 338 -18.89 -20.68 10.71
CA VAL A 338 -19.12 -21.43 11.95
C VAL A 338 -17.82 -21.58 12.75
N VAL A 339 -16.73 -21.99 12.10
CA VAL A 339 -15.41 -22.16 12.74
C VAL A 339 -14.91 -20.84 13.34
N LEU A 340 -14.98 -19.73 12.60
CA LEU A 340 -14.55 -18.41 13.07
C LEU A 340 -15.39 -17.92 14.26
N LYS A 341 -16.71 -18.13 14.25
CA LYS A 341 -17.60 -17.78 15.37
C LYS A 341 -17.24 -18.54 16.63
N HIS A 342 -16.87 -19.82 16.52
CA HIS A 342 -16.45 -20.62 17.67
C HIS A 342 -15.08 -20.20 18.19
N ILE A 343 -14.12 -19.89 17.32
CA ILE A 343 -12.84 -19.31 17.74
C ILE A 343 -13.07 -18.00 18.51
N GLU A 344 -13.92 -17.10 18.00
CA GLU A 344 -14.27 -15.85 18.67
C GLU A 344 -14.88 -16.10 20.05
N SER A 345 -15.81 -17.07 20.16
CA SER A 345 -16.37 -17.46 21.46
C SER A 345 -15.32 -18.03 22.42
N GLN A 346 -14.34 -18.80 21.93
CA GLN A 346 -13.26 -19.32 22.75
C GLN A 346 -12.33 -18.19 23.23
N LEU A 347 -11.95 -17.27 22.34
CA LEU A 347 -11.16 -16.09 22.70
C LEU A 347 -11.85 -15.29 23.80
N ALA A 348 -13.15 -14.99 23.61
CA ALA A 348 -13.95 -14.26 24.59
C ALA A 348 -14.03 -14.99 25.94
N GLY A 349 -14.15 -16.32 25.94
CA GLY A 349 -14.11 -17.14 27.14
C GLY A 349 -12.81 -17.05 27.95
N TYR A 350 -11.70 -16.67 27.31
CA TYR A 350 -10.41 -16.39 27.96
C TYR A 350 -10.17 -14.90 28.26
N GLY A 351 -11.14 -14.03 27.95
CA GLY A 351 -10.98 -12.57 28.08
C GLY A 351 -10.13 -11.95 26.98
N PHE A 352 -9.97 -12.62 25.83
CA PHE A 352 -9.24 -12.13 24.67
C PHE A 352 -10.18 -11.88 23.48
N GLY A 353 -9.67 -11.16 22.49
CA GLY A 353 -10.32 -10.89 21.21
C GLY A 353 -9.35 -11.04 20.04
N TRP A 354 -9.81 -10.76 18.83
CA TRP A 354 -9.01 -10.88 17.60
C TRP A 354 -7.76 -10.00 17.59
N GLU A 355 -7.77 -8.90 18.34
CA GLU A 355 -6.64 -8.02 18.55
C GLU A 355 -5.44 -8.71 19.22
N HIS A 356 -5.66 -9.83 19.92
CA HIS A 356 -4.60 -10.63 20.56
C HIS A 356 -4.05 -11.74 19.65
N VAL A 357 -4.69 -12.00 18.51
CA VAL A 357 -4.25 -13.04 17.56
C VAL A 357 -3.02 -12.54 16.80
N LEU A 358 -1.97 -13.36 16.79
CA LEU A 358 -0.69 -13.09 16.14
C LEU A 358 -0.62 -13.66 14.73
N TYR A 359 -1.04 -14.92 14.58
CA TYR A 359 -0.90 -15.69 13.35
C TYR A 359 -2.09 -16.61 13.13
N ILE A 360 -2.47 -16.83 11.87
CA ILE A 360 -3.54 -17.74 11.47
C ILE A 360 -3.03 -18.72 10.41
N HIS A 361 -3.13 -20.02 10.69
CA HIS A 361 -3.11 -21.06 9.67
C HIS A 361 -4.56 -21.34 9.27
N LEU A 362 -4.89 -21.07 8.01
CA LEU A 362 -6.18 -21.40 7.41
C LEU A 362 -5.99 -22.51 6.38
N TYR A 363 -6.55 -23.67 6.64
CA TYR A 363 -6.56 -24.77 5.67
C TYR A 363 -7.97 -24.94 5.11
N ILE A 364 -8.05 -25.11 3.79
CA ILE A 364 -9.31 -25.36 3.07
C ILE A 364 -9.22 -26.65 2.28
N ALA A 365 -10.36 -27.29 2.03
CA ALA A 365 -10.42 -28.54 1.29
C ALA A 365 -10.33 -28.37 -0.24
N ASP A 366 -10.65 -27.20 -0.76
CA ASP A 366 -10.63 -26.89 -2.21
C ASP A 366 -10.25 -25.43 -2.45
N MET A 367 -9.12 -25.20 -3.12
CA MET A 367 -8.61 -23.85 -3.43
C MET A 367 -9.46 -23.11 -4.47
N ASN A 368 -10.33 -23.79 -5.23
CA ASN A 368 -11.27 -23.11 -6.12
C ASN A 368 -12.31 -22.28 -5.35
N GLU A 369 -12.52 -22.58 -4.07
CA GLU A 369 -13.41 -21.81 -3.18
C GLU A 369 -12.70 -20.65 -2.45
N PHE A 370 -11.41 -20.41 -2.73
CA PHE A 370 -10.60 -19.41 -2.02
C PHE A 370 -11.23 -18.01 -2.01
N ALA A 371 -11.80 -17.55 -3.12
CA ALA A 371 -12.44 -16.23 -3.20
C ALA A 371 -13.60 -16.09 -2.20
N ALA A 372 -14.49 -17.08 -2.14
CA ALA A 372 -15.65 -17.09 -1.23
C ALA A 372 -15.23 -17.26 0.24
N VAL A 373 -14.23 -18.11 0.50
CA VAL A 373 -13.62 -18.28 1.83
C VAL A 373 -12.98 -16.96 2.28
N ASN A 374 -12.21 -16.31 1.41
CA ASN A 374 -11.54 -15.06 1.73
C ASN A 374 -12.57 -13.95 1.99
N GLU A 375 -13.63 -13.85 1.19
CA GLU A 375 -14.73 -12.91 1.43
C GLU A 375 -15.37 -13.12 2.81
N THR A 376 -15.62 -14.37 3.20
CA THR A 376 -16.16 -14.69 4.52
C THR A 376 -15.18 -14.30 5.63
N TYR A 377 -13.91 -14.66 5.48
CA TYR A 377 -12.86 -14.27 6.42
C TYR A 377 -12.78 -12.75 6.61
N VAL A 378 -12.86 -11.98 5.51
CA VAL A 378 -12.80 -10.51 5.53
C VAL A 378 -13.92 -9.89 6.36
N ARG A 379 -15.11 -10.49 6.34
CA ARG A 379 -16.28 -10.03 7.12
C ARG A 379 -16.11 -10.28 8.62
N PHE A 380 -15.34 -11.30 9.01
CA PHE A 380 -15.16 -11.67 10.41
C PHE A 380 -14.01 -10.93 11.08
N ILE A 381 -12.85 -10.84 10.42
CA ILE A 381 -11.63 -10.22 10.96
C ILE A 381 -11.46 -8.85 10.32
N THR A 382 -11.91 -7.82 11.01
CA THR A 382 -11.90 -6.43 10.53
C THR A 382 -10.87 -5.60 11.28
N GLN A 383 -10.53 -4.44 10.73
CA GLN A 383 -9.70 -3.45 11.44
C GLN A 383 -10.36 -2.96 12.73
N GLU A 384 -11.71 -2.94 12.80
CA GLU A 384 -12.44 -2.57 14.02
C GLU A 384 -12.22 -3.58 15.15
N LYS A 385 -12.23 -4.88 14.83
CA LYS A 385 -11.92 -5.94 15.79
C LYS A 385 -10.42 -6.07 16.08
N CYS A 386 -9.57 -5.50 15.23
CA CYS A 386 -8.11 -5.58 15.32
C CYS A 386 -7.46 -4.18 15.36
N PRO A 387 -7.71 -3.35 16.39
CA PRO A 387 -7.17 -1.99 16.48
C PRO A 387 -5.63 -1.92 16.50
N PHE A 388 -4.94 -3.02 16.84
CA PHE A 388 -3.48 -3.15 16.82
C PHE A 388 -2.93 -3.83 15.56
N GLY A 389 -3.78 -3.97 14.53
CA GLY A 389 -3.44 -4.62 13.26
C GLY A 389 -3.96 -6.07 13.17
N VAL A 390 -4.32 -6.46 11.96
CA VAL A 390 -4.81 -7.81 11.63
C VAL A 390 -3.67 -8.83 11.69
N PRO A 391 -3.94 -10.09 12.09
CA PRO A 391 -2.90 -11.11 12.19
C PRO A 391 -2.32 -11.48 10.82
N SER A 392 -1.09 -11.99 10.83
CA SER A 392 -0.50 -12.58 9.62
C SER A 392 -1.11 -13.96 9.37
N ARG A 393 -1.19 -14.37 8.10
CA ARG A 393 -1.95 -15.55 7.69
C ARG A 393 -1.24 -16.36 6.62
N SER A 394 -1.35 -17.68 6.69
CA SER A 394 -1.16 -18.56 5.55
C SER A 394 -2.47 -19.29 5.21
N THR A 395 -2.74 -19.44 3.91
CA THR A 395 -3.90 -20.19 3.43
C THR A 395 -3.46 -21.23 2.42
N ILE A 396 -3.74 -22.50 2.68
CA ILE A 396 -3.23 -23.63 1.88
C ILE A 396 -4.33 -24.68 1.71
N GLU A 397 -4.39 -25.36 0.56
CA GLU A 397 -5.25 -26.51 0.39
C GLU A 397 -4.64 -27.72 1.10
N LEU A 398 -5.45 -28.46 1.85
CA LEU A 398 -5.06 -29.75 2.42
C LEU A 398 -6.15 -30.80 2.16
N PRO A 399 -5.82 -32.10 2.16
CA PRO A 399 -6.80 -33.17 1.95
C PRO A 399 -7.71 -33.40 3.19
N LEU A 400 -8.31 -32.32 3.72
CA LEU A 400 -9.05 -32.30 4.99
C LEU A 400 -10.21 -33.32 5.02
N LEU A 401 -10.92 -33.46 3.90
CA LEU A 401 -12.04 -34.41 3.77
C LEU A 401 -11.58 -35.87 3.87
N GLN A 402 -10.36 -36.18 3.41
CA GLN A 402 -9.81 -37.54 3.48
C GLN A 402 -9.49 -37.98 4.91
N VAL A 403 -9.27 -37.00 5.80
CA VAL A 403 -8.96 -37.21 7.22
C VAL A 403 -10.09 -36.75 8.15
N SER A 404 -11.29 -36.51 7.60
CA SER A 404 -12.50 -36.13 8.36
C SER A 404 -12.38 -34.83 9.18
N LEU A 405 -11.56 -33.88 8.71
CA LEU A 405 -11.39 -32.54 9.33
C LEU A 405 -12.33 -31.48 8.76
N GLY A 406 -13.34 -31.88 7.97
CA GLY A 406 -14.30 -30.97 7.34
C GLY A 406 -13.72 -30.18 6.16
N ARG A 407 -14.40 -29.09 5.77
CA ARG A 407 -13.99 -28.27 4.60
C ARG A 407 -13.06 -27.12 4.95
N ALA A 408 -13.06 -26.69 6.21
CA ALA A 408 -12.23 -25.60 6.71
C ALA A 408 -11.67 -25.97 8.10
N TYR A 409 -10.36 -25.76 8.26
CA TYR A 409 -9.65 -25.91 9.52
C TYR A 409 -8.88 -24.63 9.79
N ILE A 410 -9.01 -24.10 11.01
CA ILE A 410 -8.25 -22.92 11.42
C ILE A 410 -7.44 -23.25 12.68
N GLU A 411 -6.19 -22.83 12.68
CA GLU A 411 -5.39 -22.66 13.90
C GLU A 411 -5.02 -21.18 14.07
N VAL A 412 -5.31 -20.64 15.25
CA VAL A 412 -4.91 -19.29 15.64
C VAL A 412 -3.86 -19.34 16.74
N LEU A 413 -2.82 -18.54 16.59
CA LEU A 413 -1.82 -18.29 17.63
C LEU A 413 -2.17 -17.00 18.36
N VAL A 414 -2.26 -17.04 19.69
CA VAL A 414 -2.80 -15.94 20.50
C VAL A 414 -1.81 -15.55 21.59
N ALA A 415 -1.55 -14.25 21.71
CA ALA A 415 -0.78 -13.67 22.80
C ALA A 415 -1.68 -13.33 23.99
N ASN A 416 -1.10 -13.29 25.19
CA ASN A 416 -1.77 -12.80 26.39
C ASN A 416 -1.65 -11.28 26.61
N ASP A 417 -1.16 -10.54 25.62
CA ASP A 417 -0.94 -9.09 25.67
C ASP A 417 -1.18 -8.46 24.27
N ASN A 418 -1.23 -7.12 24.22
CA ASN A 418 -1.47 -6.35 22.99
C ASN A 418 -0.20 -5.66 22.45
N SER A 419 0.99 -6.19 22.75
CA SER A 419 2.26 -5.57 22.36
C SER A 419 2.69 -5.84 20.90
N LYS A 420 1.84 -6.52 20.12
CA LYS A 420 2.15 -6.90 18.74
C LYS A 420 2.33 -5.67 17.85
N LYS A 421 3.26 -5.76 16.89
CA LYS A 421 3.45 -4.80 15.81
C LYS A 421 3.17 -5.49 14.49
N VAL A 422 2.44 -4.82 13.61
CA VAL A 422 1.93 -5.43 12.38
C VAL A 422 2.39 -4.63 11.17
N LEU A 423 2.87 -5.33 10.14
CA LEU A 423 3.11 -4.77 8.82
C LEU A 423 1.97 -5.18 7.88
N HIS A 424 1.18 -4.21 7.46
CA HIS A 424 0.05 -4.39 6.56
C HIS A 424 0.21 -3.49 5.33
N VAL A 425 0.59 -4.09 4.20
CA VAL A 425 0.70 -3.44 2.88
C VAL A 425 -0.59 -3.73 2.13
N GLN A 426 -1.39 -2.69 1.89
CA GLN A 426 -2.65 -2.80 1.13
C GLN A 426 -2.55 -2.09 -0.24
N SER A 427 -1.65 -1.10 -0.37
CA SER A 427 -1.34 -0.49 -1.65
C SER A 427 -0.51 -1.40 -2.55
N ILE A 428 -0.77 -1.37 -3.85
CA ILE A 428 0.19 -1.89 -4.85
C ILE A 428 1.43 -0.99 -4.84
N SER A 429 2.62 -1.60 -4.75
CA SER A 429 3.89 -0.91 -4.54
C SER A 429 5.04 -1.61 -5.26
N SER A 430 6.21 -0.98 -5.31
CA SER A 430 7.38 -1.55 -6.02
C SER A 430 8.27 -2.45 -5.15
N TRP A 431 7.97 -2.62 -3.86
CA TRP A 431 8.88 -3.29 -2.91
C TRP A 431 8.30 -4.56 -2.29
N ALA A 432 6.99 -4.64 -2.05
CA ALA A 432 6.33 -5.84 -1.51
C ALA A 432 4.92 -6.03 -2.08
N PRO A 433 4.46 -7.29 -2.26
CA PRO A 433 3.11 -7.57 -2.71
C PRO A 433 2.06 -7.08 -1.71
N SER A 434 0.96 -6.56 -2.24
CA SER A 434 -0.21 -6.16 -1.44
C SER A 434 -0.95 -7.37 -0.88
N CYS A 435 -1.52 -7.24 0.32
CA CYS A 435 -2.41 -8.24 0.90
C CYS A 435 -3.77 -8.24 0.21
N ILE A 436 -4.26 -9.43 -0.14
CA ILE A 436 -5.61 -9.61 -0.70
C ILE A 436 -6.58 -9.94 0.45
N GLY A 437 -7.12 -8.92 1.11
CA GLY A 437 -8.00 -9.04 2.29
C GLY A 437 -7.27 -8.78 3.62
N PRO A 438 -7.97 -8.83 4.77
CA PRO A 438 -7.48 -8.36 6.06
C PRO A 438 -6.60 -9.41 6.75
N TYR A 439 -5.42 -9.60 6.20
CA TYR A 439 -4.30 -10.21 6.88
C TYR A 439 -3.07 -9.31 6.69
N SER A 440 -2.07 -9.48 7.54
CA SER A 440 -0.82 -8.72 7.45
C SER A 440 0.30 -9.56 6.87
N GLN A 441 1.28 -8.92 6.24
CA GLN A 441 2.49 -9.59 5.74
C GLN A 441 3.28 -10.20 6.89
N ALA A 442 3.31 -9.52 8.04
CA ALA A 442 3.97 -10.03 9.23
C ALA A 442 3.43 -9.40 10.52
N THR A 443 3.51 -10.19 11.60
CA THR A 443 3.21 -9.77 12.97
C THR A 443 4.41 -10.05 13.86
N LEU A 444 5.02 -9.01 14.39
CA LEU A 444 6.08 -9.08 15.39
C LEU A 444 5.45 -9.06 16.77
N HIS A 445 5.72 -10.10 17.57
CA HIS A 445 5.39 -10.11 19.00
C HIS A 445 6.65 -10.42 19.78
N LYS A 446 7.03 -9.49 20.67
CA LYS A 446 8.30 -9.53 21.40
C LYS A 446 9.47 -9.61 20.41
N GLU A 447 10.13 -10.75 20.30
CA GLU A 447 11.29 -10.97 19.42
C GLU A 447 10.99 -11.95 18.29
N ILE A 448 9.75 -12.43 18.15
CA ILE A 448 9.37 -13.43 17.14
C ILE A 448 8.53 -12.75 16.07
N LEU A 449 9.01 -12.84 14.82
CA LEU A 449 8.31 -12.35 13.64
C LEU A 449 7.54 -13.49 12.98
N HIS A 450 6.22 -13.42 13.00
CA HIS A 450 5.33 -14.35 12.32
C HIS A 450 5.00 -13.83 10.92
N MET A 451 5.56 -14.46 9.88
CA MET A 451 5.37 -14.04 8.48
C MET A 451 4.23 -14.80 7.81
N ALA A 452 3.35 -14.06 7.12
CA ALA A 452 2.31 -14.62 6.27
C ALA A 452 2.88 -15.46 5.13
N GLY A 453 2.05 -16.28 4.51
CA GLY A 453 2.42 -17.02 3.30
C GLY A 453 2.87 -16.05 2.21
N GLN A 454 4.10 -16.20 1.72
CA GLN A 454 4.67 -15.39 0.64
C GLN A 454 4.59 -16.16 -0.67
N LEU A 455 4.01 -15.53 -1.69
CA LEU A 455 3.94 -16.05 -3.04
C LEU A 455 4.99 -15.40 -3.93
N GLY A 456 5.31 -16.05 -5.05
CA GLY A 456 6.20 -15.52 -6.08
C GLY A 456 5.55 -14.43 -6.93
N LEU A 457 4.87 -13.48 -6.30
CA LEU A 457 4.25 -12.35 -6.98
C LEU A 457 5.28 -11.26 -7.23
N ASP A 458 5.25 -10.68 -8.43
CA ASP A 458 5.93 -9.44 -8.75
C ASP A 458 5.17 -8.26 -8.10
N PRO A 459 5.75 -7.54 -7.12
CA PRO A 459 5.05 -6.53 -6.34
C PRO A 459 4.32 -5.44 -7.15
N PRO A 460 4.93 -4.81 -8.18
CA PRO A 460 4.28 -3.73 -8.92
C PRO A 460 3.09 -4.18 -9.75
N THR A 461 3.09 -5.43 -10.24
CA THR A 461 2.05 -5.95 -11.13
C THR A 461 1.05 -6.88 -10.44
N MET A 462 1.40 -7.39 -9.25
CA MET A 462 0.64 -8.40 -8.51
C MET A 462 0.40 -9.70 -9.30
N ARG A 463 1.26 -9.99 -10.29
CA ARG A 463 1.22 -11.22 -11.09
C ARG A 463 2.27 -12.21 -10.60
N LEU A 464 1.98 -13.50 -10.71
CA LEU A 464 3.00 -14.53 -10.49
C LEU A 464 4.15 -14.37 -11.49
N CYS A 465 5.37 -14.50 -11.01
CA CYS A 465 6.54 -14.43 -11.87
C CYS A 465 6.56 -15.60 -12.87
N HIS A 466 7.13 -15.33 -14.05
CA HIS A 466 7.33 -16.36 -15.07
C HIS A 466 8.55 -17.23 -14.73
N GLY A 467 8.62 -18.44 -15.30
CA GLY A 467 9.77 -19.34 -15.12
C GLY A 467 9.49 -20.57 -14.23
N GLY A 468 8.24 -20.74 -13.76
CA GLY A 468 7.80 -21.94 -13.06
C GLY A 468 8.15 -21.97 -11.57
N PRO A 469 7.95 -23.12 -10.90
CA PRO A 469 7.98 -23.22 -9.44
C PRO A 469 9.29 -22.75 -8.77
N SER A 470 10.44 -22.98 -9.40
CA SER A 470 11.73 -22.53 -8.84
C SER A 470 11.89 -21.00 -8.90
N ALA A 471 11.43 -20.35 -9.97
CA ALA A 471 11.43 -18.89 -10.07
C ALA A 471 10.42 -18.26 -9.10
N GLU A 472 9.25 -18.89 -8.95
CA GLU A 472 8.24 -18.48 -7.97
C GLU A 472 8.77 -18.56 -6.54
N LEU A 473 9.52 -19.60 -6.18
CA LEU A 473 10.15 -19.68 -4.87
C LEU A 473 11.18 -18.56 -4.68
N GLU A 474 12.05 -18.31 -5.66
CA GLU A 474 13.04 -17.23 -5.55
C GLU A 474 12.35 -15.88 -5.31
N GLN A 475 11.31 -15.56 -6.08
CA GLN A 475 10.54 -14.33 -5.90
C GLN A 475 9.85 -14.30 -4.52
N ALA A 476 9.32 -15.43 -4.04
CA ALA A 476 8.73 -15.52 -2.70
C ALA A 476 9.78 -15.26 -1.60
N LEU A 477 11.02 -15.72 -1.77
CA LEU A 477 12.13 -15.44 -0.86
C LEU A 477 12.56 -13.96 -0.90
N VAL A 478 12.61 -13.35 -2.10
CA VAL A 478 12.85 -11.90 -2.25
C VAL A 478 11.77 -11.10 -1.52
N ASN A 479 10.50 -11.44 -1.72
CA ASN A 479 9.37 -10.81 -1.05
C ASN A 479 9.45 -11.00 0.48
N SER A 480 9.83 -12.20 0.94
CA SER A 480 10.04 -12.49 2.35
C SER A 480 11.14 -11.63 2.96
N GLU A 481 12.28 -11.50 2.27
CA GLU A 481 13.40 -10.68 2.73
C GLU A 481 13.03 -9.19 2.79
N ALA A 482 12.28 -8.69 1.81
CA ALA A 482 11.79 -7.32 1.81
C ALA A 482 10.88 -7.03 3.02
N VAL A 483 9.97 -7.95 3.34
CA VAL A 483 9.10 -7.87 4.53
C VAL A 483 9.91 -7.95 5.83
N ALA A 484 10.89 -8.85 5.92
CA ALA A 484 11.75 -9.01 7.09
C ALA A 484 12.58 -7.76 7.38
N ASN A 485 13.13 -7.13 6.33
CA ASN A 485 13.96 -5.93 6.44
C ASN A 485 13.24 -4.76 7.11
N VAL A 486 11.90 -4.66 6.98
CA VAL A 486 11.09 -3.63 7.68
C VAL A 486 11.22 -3.75 9.21
N PHE A 487 11.48 -4.94 9.72
CA PHE A 487 11.68 -5.21 11.14
C PHE A 487 13.16 -5.27 11.52
N ASN A 488 14.06 -4.74 10.67
CA ASN A 488 15.52 -4.79 10.86
C ASN A 488 16.05 -6.23 11.01
N CYS A 489 15.45 -7.19 10.31
CA CYS A 489 15.87 -8.59 10.32
C CYS A 489 16.01 -9.13 8.89
N SER A 490 16.70 -10.26 8.74
CA SER A 490 16.89 -10.95 7.46
C SER A 490 16.51 -12.41 7.61
N ILE A 491 15.80 -12.95 6.61
CA ILE A 491 15.42 -14.37 6.60
C ILE A 491 16.66 -15.28 6.48
N SER A 492 17.77 -14.73 5.99
CA SER A 492 19.00 -15.48 5.78
C SER A 492 19.80 -15.73 7.06
N THR A 493 19.62 -14.89 8.08
CA THR A 493 20.37 -14.93 9.35
C THR A 493 19.48 -15.22 10.56
N SER A 494 18.20 -14.84 10.50
CA SER A 494 17.29 -14.81 11.67
C SER A 494 16.16 -15.84 11.59
N ALA A 495 16.01 -16.54 10.47
CA ALA A 495 14.93 -17.53 10.33
C ALA A 495 15.13 -18.71 11.28
N ILE A 496 14.03 -19.10 11.94
CA ILE A 496 13.98 -20.28 12.83
C ILE A 496 13.39 -21.48 12.07
N VAL A 497 12.31 -21.25 11.31
CA VAL A 497 11.60 -22.29 10.55
C VAL A 497 11.16 -21.73 9.21
N PHE A 498 11.44 -22.46 8.13
CA PHE A 498 10.81 -22.27 6.82
C PHE A 498 9.80 -23.39 6.59
N THR A 499 8.57 -23.03 6.25
CA THR A 499 7.57 -23.98 5.76
C THR A 499 7.31 -23.69 4.29
N ILE A 500 7.75 -24.61 3.42
CA ILE A 500 7.66 -24.47 1.98
C ILE A 500 6.57 -25.42 1.48
N TYR A 501 5.48 -24.82 1.02
CA TYR A 501 4.40 -25.54 0.37
C TYR A 501 4.67 -25.62 -1.13
N CYS A 502 4.76 -26.85 -1.62
CA CYS A 502 4.93 -27.15 -3.04
C CYS A 502 3.69 -27.90 -3.54
N SER A 503 3.27 -27.63 -4.78
CA SER A 503 2.13 -28.37 -5.33
C SER A 503 2.47 -29.85 -5.45
N ALA A 504 1.53 -30.72 -5.06
CA ALA A 504 1.63 -32.16 -5.22
C ALA A 504 1.82 -32.56 -6.70
N HIS A 505 1.37 -31.70 -7.62
CA HIS A 505 1.52 -31.87 -9.07
C HIS A 505 2.91 -31.49 -9.59
N THR A 506 3.76 -30.84 -8.79
CA THR A 506 5.13 -30.50 -9.21
C THR A 506 5.98 -31.76 -9.34
N PRO A 507 6.62 -32.02 -10.51
CA PRO A 507 7.44 -33.22 -10.72
C PRO A 507 8.67 -33.28 -9.79
N LEU A 508 9.12 -34.49 -9.46
CA LEU A 508 10.25 -34.72 -8.55
C LEU A 508 11.55 -34.00 -8.95
N PRO A 509 11.97 -33.96 -10.24
CA PRO A 509 13.15 -33.19 -10.64
C PRO A 509 13.03 -31.69 -10.36
N GLU A 510 11.83 -31.12 -10.50
CA GLU A 510 11.58 -29.71 -10.25
C GLU A 510 11.62 -29.41 -8.75
N ARG A 511 11.20 -30.36 -7.89
CA ARG A 511 11.31 -30.23 -6.43
C ARG A 511 12.77 -30.12 -5.97
N PHE A 512 13.69 -30.86 -6.59
CA PHE A 512 15.12 -30.71 -6.30
C PHE A 512 15.63 -29.33 -6.70
N LYS A 513 15.22 -28.81 -7.86
CA LYS A 513 15.60 -27.45 -8.28
C LYS A 513 15.07 -26.38 -7.32
N ILE A 514 13.86 -26.54 -6.80
CA ILE A 514 13.30 -25.64 -5.76
C ILE A 514 14.23 -25.62 -4.54
N GLN A 515 14.65 -26.78 -4.05
CA GLN A 515 15.57 -26.89 -2.92
C GLN A 515 16.95 -26.28 -3.22
N GLU A 516 17.55 -26.60 -4.36
CA GLU A 516 18.84 -26.04 -4.78
C GLU A 516 18.78 -24.51 -4.90
N LYS A 517 17.67 -23.99 -5.43
CA LYS A 517 17.44 -22.56 -5.60
C LYS A 517 17.31 -21.84 -4.26
N GLN A 518 16.58 -22.44 -3.30
CA GLN A 518 16.51 -21.96 -1.92
C GLN A 518 17.90 -21.84 -1.30
N ASP A 519 18.69 -22.91 -1.38
CA ASP A 519 20.02 -22.97 -0.77
C ASP A 519 20.97 -21.96 -1.41
N SER A 520 20.90 -21.80 -2.73
CA SER A 520 21.67 -20.80 -3.46
C SER A 520 21.32 -19.38 -3.01
N PHE A 521 20.03 -19.05 -2.93
CA PHE A 521 19.55 -17.73 -2.50
C PHE A 521 20.02 -17.40 -1.08
N LEU A 522 19.79 -18.31 -0.12
CA LEU A 522 20.16 -18.07 1.28
C LEU A 522 21.67 -17.95 1.46
N LYS A 523 22.47 -18.72 0.72
CA LYS A 523 23.95 -18.58 0.71
C LYS A 523 24.38 -17.22 0.19
N GLN A 524 23.82 -16.76 -0.92
CA GLN A 524 24.13 -15.44 -1.49
C GLN A 524 23.72 -14.30 -0.54
N ALA A 525 22.52 -14.38 0.03
CA ALA A 525 22.03 -13.40 0.99
C ALA A 525 22.92 -13.31 2.24
N ARG A 526 23.39 -14.46 2.77
CA ARG A 526 24.33 -14.50 3.90
C ARG A 526 25.66 -13.82 3.60
N LEU A 527 26.22 -14.03 2.40
CA LEU A 527 27.48 -13.39 1.98
C LEU A 527 27.33 -11.87 1.93
N LEU A 528 26.26 -11.37 1.32
CA LEU A 528 25.95 -9.94 1.26
C LEU A 528 25.79 -9.31 2.65
N HIS A 529 25.27 -10.08 3.61
CA HIS A 529 25.08 -9.60 4.98
C HIS A 529 26.39 -9.51 5.78
N LEU A 530 27.33 -10.43 5.55
CA LEU A 530 28.66 -10.42 6.16
C LEU A 530 29.50 -9.24 5.66
N ASP A 531 29.42 -8.93 4.37
CA ASP A 531 30.12 -7.78 3.76
C ASP A 531 29.66 -6.43 4.34
N LYS A 532 28.42 -6.35 4.85
CA LYS A 532 27.88 -5.17 5.54
C LYS A 532 28.32 -5.04 7.01
N GLY A 533 29.25 -5.87 7.48
CA GLY A 533 29.83 -5.77 8.83
C GLY A 533 28.93 -6.30 9.96
N GLY A 534 27.89 -7.08 9.64
CA GLY A 534 26.97 -7.63 10.63
C GLY A 534 27.60 -8.77 11.44
N LYS A 535 27.76 -8.57 12.76
CA LYS A 535 27.98 -9.68 13.71
C LYS A 535 26.62 -10.26 14.08
N CYS A 536 26.21 -11.36 13.46
CA CYS A 536 25.01 -12.08 13.86
C CYS A 536 25.34 -13.57 14.06
N ASN A 537 24.83 -14.16 15.14
CA ASN A 537 24.84 -15.61 15.31
C ASN A 537 23.85 -16.19 14.29
N ILE A 538 24.37 -16.65 13.14
CA ILE A 538 23.57 -17.25 12.08
C ILE A 538 22.84 -18.46 12.69
N LEU A 539 21.51 -18.44 12.64
CA LEU A 539 20.70 -19.59 13.00
C LEU A 539 20.70 -20.58 11.83
N ASP A 540 20.74 -21.87 12.15
CA ASP A 540 20.42 -22.93 11.20
C ASP A 540 18.91 -23.20 11.25
N PRO A 541 18.14 -22.72 10.26
CA PRO A 541 16.69 -22.88 10.27
C PRO A 541 16.27 -24.33 10.02
N ILE A 542 15.12 -24.70 10.57
CA ILE A 542 14.42 -25.94 10.23
C ILE A 542 13.68 -25.72 8.91
N PHE A 543 13.89 -26.61 7.94
CA PHE A 543 13.14 -26.60 6.67
C PHE A 543 12.08 -27.69 6.66
N LEU A 544 10.83 -27.30 6.46
CA LEU A 544 9.69 -28.19 6.30
C LEU A 544 9.16 -28.08 4.87
N TYR A 545 9.33 -29.15 4.09
CA TYR A 545 8.79 -29.25 2.74
C TYR A 545 7.49 -30.03 2.76
N LEU A 546 6.40 -29.38 2.39
CA LEU A 546 5.06 -29.95 2.42
C LEU A 546 4.48 -29.97 1.01
N LEU A 547 3.91 -31.11 0.63
CA LEU A 547 3.15 -31.23 -0.62
C LEU A 547 1.69 -30.89 -0.33
N ALA A 548 1.20 -29.83 -0.96
CA ALA A 548 -0.18 -29.41 -0.92
C ALA A 548 -0.87 -29.74 -2.24
N PRO A 549 -2.13 -30.19 -2.28
CA PRO A 549 -2.86 -30.40 -3.54
C PRO A 549 -2.80 -29.18 -4.46
N ASP A 550 -3.19 -28.00 -3.94
CA ASP A 550 -3.10 -26.73 -4.64
C ASP A 550 -2.69 -25.57 -3.71
N LEU A 551 -2.33 -24.44 -4.29
CA LEU A 551 -1.83 -23.25 -3.59
C LEU A 551 -2.66 -22.02 -4.00
N PRO A 552 -2.75 -20.96 -3.17
CA PRO A 552 -3.55 -19.76 -3.45
C PRO A 552 -2.88 -18.86 -4.52
N LYS A 553 -2.68 -19.42 -5.71
CA LYS A 553 -1.90 -18.87 -6.82
C LYS A 553 -2.75 -18.39 -7.99
N ARG A 554 -4.08 -18.54 -7.92
CA ARG A 554 -5.00 -18.33 -9.05
C ARG A 554 -5.91 -17.14 -8.83
#